data_AF-A0A2T6A914-F1
#
_entry.id   AF-A0A2T6A914-F1
#
_cell.length_a   1.000
_cell.length_b   1.000
_cell.length_c   1.000
_cell.angle_alpha   90.00
_cell.angle_beta   90.00
_cell.angle_gamma   90.00
#
_symmetry.space_group_name_H-M   'P 1'
#
loop_
_entity.id
_entity.type
_entity.pdbx_description
1 polymer ?
#
loop_
_entity_poly.entity_id
_entity_poly.type
_entity_poly.pdbx_seq_one_letter_code
_entity_poly.pdbx_strand_id
1 'polypeptide(L)'
;MKTFLTRHRSIGAPMFLAAVLTAAAQPAAAAGFTDFLNNILDEFESARQPIALIALMFIGAGWLFNFVDLRRAAWAVGGVVLIYASSEVLSMITG
;
A
#
# COMPACT_ATOMS: atom_id res chain seq x y z
N MET A 1 36.32 36.87 12.84
CA MET A 1 35.41 37.26 11.73
C MET A 1 35.40 36.21 10.61
N LYS A 2 35.08 34.92 10.88
CA LYS A 2 35.02 33.89 9.81
C LYS A 2 33.80 32.97 9.89
N THR A 3 32.98 33.06 10.94
CA THR A 3 31.85 32.16 11.19
C THR A 3 30.53 32.58 10.53
N PHE A 4 30.40 33.85 10.13
CA PHE A 4 29.15 34.37 9.54
C PHE A 4 28.99 34.04 8.06
N LEU A 5 30.07 33.77 7.32
CA LEU A 5 29.99 33.47 5.88
C LEU A 5 29.57 32.03 5.56
N THR A 6 29.71 31.09 6.50
CA THR A 6 29.36 29.67 6.24
C THR A 6 27.85 29.41 6.32
N ARG A 7 27.13 30.17 7.16
CA ARG A 7 25.68 29.99 7.40
C ARG A 7 24.81 30.40 6.21
N HIS A 8 25.27 31.36 5.39
CA HIS A 8 24.54 31.76 4.18
C HIS A 8 24.59 30.71 3.07
N ARG A 9 25.63 29.86 3.04
CA ARG A 9 25.78 28.78 2.05
C ARG A 9 24.90 27.55 2.34
N SER A 10 24.52 27.30 3.60
CA SER A 10 23.71 26.13 3.96
C SER A 10 22.19 26.36 3.81
N ILE A 11 21.75 27.62 3.69
CA ILE A 11 20.33 27.97 3.51
C ILE A 11 19.98 28.11 2.02
N GLY A 12 20.95 28.52 1.18
CA GLY A 12 20.75 28.65 -0.26
C GLY A 12 20.42 27.32 -0.95
N ALA A 13 21.06 26.22 -0.55
CA ALA A 13 20.83 24.89 -1.11
C ALA A 13 19.40 24.34 -0.89
N PRO A 14 18.83 24.34 0.34
CA PRO A 14 17.46 23.88 0.54
C PRO A 14 16.41 24.81 -0.07
N MET A 15 16.65 26.13 -0.13
CA MET A 15 15.74 27.05 -0.82
C MET A 15 15.73 26.86 -2.34
N PHE A 16 16.89 26.63 -2.97
CA PHE A 16 16.95 26.33 -4.40
C PHE A 16 16.27 25.00 -4.72
N LEU A 17 16.49 23.97 -3.89
CA LEU A 17 15.82 22.68 -4.06
C LEU A 17 14.30 22.81 -3.88
N ALA A 18 13.85 23.53 -2.86
CA ALA A 18 12.43 23.81 -2.65
C ALA A 18 11.82 24.60 -3.81
N ALA A 19 12.51 25.64 -4.31
CA ALA A 19 12.06 26.43 -5.45
C ALA A 19 11.98 25.60 -6.74
N VAL A 20 12.97 24.73 -6.99
CA VAL A 20 12.96 23.79 -8.13
C VAL A 20 11.85 22.76 -7.98
N LEU A 21 11.61 22.21 -6.79
CA LEU A 21 10.52 21.28 -6.53
C LEU A 21 9.15 21.93 -6.70
N THR A 22 8.99 23.19 -6.30
CA THR A 22 7.73 23.94 -6.52
C THR A 22 7.55 24.38 -7.98
N ALA A 23 8.64 24.63 -8.72
CA ALA A 23 8.58 24.98 -10.14
C ALA A 23 8.40 23.75 -11.04
N ALA A 24 8.90 22.58 -10.60
CA ALA A 24 8.72 21.28 -11.25
C ALA A 24 7.46 20.54 -10.78
N ALA A 25 6.72 21.07 -9.80
CA ALA A 25 5.39 20.61 -9.42
C ALA A 25 4.38 20.99 -10.51
N GLN A 26 4.52 20.39 -11.69
CA GLN A 26 3.51 20.47 -12.74
C GLN A 26 2.35 19.57 -12.32
N PRO A 27 1.09 20.04 -12.40
CA PRO A 27 -0.10 19.23 -12.06
C PRO A 27 -0.22 17.96 -12.92
N ALA A 28 0.47 17.92 -14.06
CA ALA A 28 0.50 16.79 -14.98
C ALA A 28 1.22 15.55 -14.41
N ALA A 29 2.21 15.71 -13.52
CA ALA A 29 2.87 14.57 -12.86
C ALA A 29 2.01 13.96 -11.73
N ALA A 30 1.16 14.78 -11.10
CA ALA A 30 0.20 14.32 -10.11
C ALA A 30 -0.99 13.59 -10.75
N ALA A 31 -1.43 14.02 -11.95
CA ALA A 31 -2.44 13.32 -12.73
C ALA A 31 -1.97 11.92 -13.16
N GLY A 32 -0.78 11.83 -13.79
CA GLY A 32 -0.23 10.53 -14.21
C GLY A 32 0.09 9.59 -13.04
N PHE A 33 0.52 10.12 -11.89
CA PHE A 33 0.76 9.31 -10.69
C PHE A 33 -0.54 8.85 -10.03
N THR A 34 -1.55 9.72 -9.95
CA THR A 34 -2.88 9.35 -9.43
C THR A 34 -3.53 8.31 -10.32
N ASP A 35 -3.46 8.46 -11.65
CA ASP A 35 -3.99 7.49 -12.61
C ASP A 35 -3.23 6.16 -12.54
N PHE A 36 -1.91 6.19 -12.36
CA PHE A 36 -1.13 4.97 -12.13
C PHE A 36 -1.55 4.26 -10.83
N LEU A 37 -1.75 5.00 -9.73
CA LEU A 37 -2.21 4.41 -8.47
C LEU A 37 -3.63 3.86 -8.58
N ASN A 38 -4.52 4.54 -9.30
CA ASN A 38 -5.88 4.05 -9.54
C ASN A 38 -5.90 2.79 -10.42
N ASN A 39 -5.08 2.74 -11.47
CA ASN A 39 -4.95 1.53 -12.31
C ASN A 39 -4.37 0.34 -11.53
N ILE A 40 -3.37 0.59 -10.67
CA ILE A 40 -2.88 -0.43 -9.75
C ILE A 40 -4.00 -0.85 -8.80
N LEU A 41 -4.68 0.10 -8.18
CA LEU A 41 -5.74 -0.18 -7.22
C LEU A 41 -6.87 -0.99 -7.86
N ASP A 42 -7.29 -0.66 -9.08
CA ASP A 42 -8.31 -1.38 -9.84
C ASP A 42 -7.86 -2.81 -10.18
N GLU A 43 -6.60 -3.00 -10.58
CA GLU A 43 -6.05 -4.33 -10.84
C GLU A 43 -5.96 -5.16 -9.53
N PHE A 44 -5.57 -4.53 -8.42
CA PHE A 44 -5.54 -5.15 -7.10
C PHE A 44 -6.95 -5.50 -6.59
N GLU A 45 -7.95 -4.64 -6.81
CA GLU A 45 -9.34 -4.89 -6.41
C GLU A 45 -9.96 -6.01 -7.26
N SER A 46 -9.69 -6.03 -8.57
CA SER A 46 -10.08 -7.13 -9.47
C SER A 46 -9.42 -8.46 -9.08
N ALA A 47 -8.14 -8.44 -8.70
CA ALA A 47 -7.39 -9.63 -8.29
C ALA A 47 -7.64 -10.07 -6.84
N ARG A 48 -8.38 -9.28 -6.05
CA ARG A 48 -8.61 -9.52 -4.63
C ARG A 48 -9.23 -10.90 -4.40
N GLN A 49 -10.34 -11.20 -5.05
CA GLN A 49 -11.06 -12.48 -4.95
C GLN A 49 -10.21 -13.71 -5.33
N PRO A 50 -9.58 -13.76 -6.52
CA PRO A 50 -8.81 -14.95 -6.92
C PRO A 50 -7.60 -15.20 -6.02
N ILE A 51 -6.93 -14.16 -5.51
CA ILE A 51 -5.79 -14.32 -4.59
C ILE A 51 -6.24 -14.96 -3.27
N ALA A 52 -7.39 -14.53 -2.72
CA ALA A 52 -7.93 -15.09 -1.49
C ALA A 52 -8.36 -16.56 -1.65
N LEU A 53 -8.96 -16.89 -2.80
CA LEU A 53 -9.36 -18.26 -3.12
C LEU A 53 -8.15 -19.18 -3.21
N ILE A 54 -7.08 -18.75 -3.88
CA ILE A 54 -5.82 -19.51 -3.96
C ILE A 54 -5.23 -19.73 -2.57
N ALA A 55 -5.19 -18.71 -1.72
CA ALA A 55 -4.72 -18.84 -0.33
C ALA A 55 -5.53 -19.88 0.45
N LEU A 56 -6.86 -19.87 0.30
CA LEU A 56 -7.75 -20.84 0.93
C LEU A 56 -7.51 -22.27 0.40
N MET A 57 -7.27 -22.43 -0.91
CA MET A 57 -6.95 -23.71 -1.52
C MET A 57 -5.67 -24.30 -0.94
N PHE A 58 -4.61 -23.50 -0.74
CA PHE A 58 -3.37 -23.98 -0.13
C PHE A 58 -3.54 -24.36 1.35
N ILE A 59 -4.34 -23.62 2.11
CA ILE A 59 -4.63 -23.97 3.51
C ILE A 59 -5.40 -25.29 3.59
N GLY A 60 -6.40 -25.46 2.72
CA GLY A 60 -7.17 -26.71 2.62
C GLY A 60 -6.31 -27.90 2.18
N ALA A 61 -5.44 -27.71 1.19
CA ALA A 61 -4.49 -28.74 0.74
C ALA A 61 -3.49 -29.08 1.86
N GLY A 62 -2.92 -28.08 2.54
CA GLY A 62 -2.00 -28.29 3.66
C GLY A 62 -2.63 -29.08 4.81
N TRP A 63 -3.92 -28.90 5.05
CA TRP A 63 -4.67 -29.71 6.02
C TRP A 63 -4.92 -31.14 5.52
N LEU A 64 -5.36 -31.33 4.27
CA LEU A 64 -5.61 -32.66 3.69
C LEU A 64 -4.37 -33.56 3.70
N PHE A 65 -3.19 -32.98 3.46
CA PHE A 65 -1.91 -33.71 3.52
C PHE A 65 -1.30 -33.79 4.93
N ASN A 66 -2.03 -33.35 5.96
CA ASN A 66 -1.58 -33.36 7.35
C ASN A 66 -0.27 -32.57 7.59
N PHE A 67 0.04 -31.57 6.76
CA PHE A 67 1.12 -30.60 7.00
C PHE A 67 0.73 -29.58 8.06
N VAL A 68 -0.57 -29.35 8.24
CA VAL A 68 -1.14 -28.38 9.18
C VAL A 68 -2.34 -29.01 9.91
N ASP A 69 -2.36 -28.93 11.24
CA ASP A 69 -3.49 -29.40 12.05
C ASP A 69 -4.77 -28.60 11.79
N LEU A 70 -5.94 -29.25 11.96
CA LEU A 70 -7.26 -28.63 11.76
C LEU A 70 -7.44 -27.32 12.54
N ARG A 71 -6.91 -27.26 13.77
CA ARG A 71 -6.95 -26.05 14.59
C ARG A 71 -6.19 -24.90 13.93
N ARG A 72 -4.98 -25.15 13.45
CA ARG A 72 -4.13 -24.12 12.83
C ARG A 72 -4.68 -23.70 11.47
N ALA A 73 -5.24 -24.65 10.71
CA ALA A 73 -5.96 -24.35 9.48
C ALA A 73 -7.20 -23.46 9.75
N ALA A 74 -7.97 -23.75 10.80
CA ALA A 74 -9.13 -22.94 11.18
C ALA A 74 -8.75 -21.49 11.56
N TRP A 75 -7.67 -21.28 12.31
CA TRP A 75 -7.17 -19.93 12.60
C TRP A 75 -6.71 -19.20 11.33
N ALA A 76 -6.06 -19.90 10.40
CA ALA A 76 -5.61 -19.31 9.13
C ALA A 76 -6.80 -18.90 8.25
N VAL A 77 -7.80 -19.77 8.10
CA VAL A 77 -9.06 -19.46 7.40
C VAL A 77 -9.79 -18.29 8.06
N GLY A 78 -9.87 -18.28 9.40
CA GLY A 78 -10.47 -17.19 10.16
C GLY A 78 -9.79 -15.84 9.89
N GLY A 79 -8.45 -15.82 9.77
CA GLY A 79 -7.69 -14.63 9.41
C GLY A 79 -8.01 -14.11 8.00
N VAL A 80 -8.12 -14.99 7.01
CA VAL A 80 -8.50 -14.62 5.63
C VAL A 80 -9.90 -14.00 5.59
N VAL A 81 -10.86 -14.62 6.29
CA VAL A 81 -12.24 -14.09 6.39
C VAL A 81 -12.25 -12.73 7.08
N LEU A 82 -11.48 -12.55 8.14
CA LEU A 82 -11.41 -11.28 8.88
C LEU A 82 -10.89 -10.12 8.02
N ILE A 83 -9.89 -10.35 7.16
CA ILE A 83 -9.35 -9.35 6.23
C ILE A 83 -10.41 -8.92 5.20
N TYR A 84 -11.29 -9.83 4.80
CA TYR A 84 -12.39 -9.48 3.90
C TYR A 84 -13.52 -8.76 4.61
N ALA A 85 -13.92 -9.26 5.77
CA ALA A 85 -14.95 -8.63 6.58
C ALA A 85 -14.56 -7.18 6.96
N SER A 86 -13.28 -6.91 7.22
CA SER A 86 -12.82 -5.56 7.57
C SER A 86 -13.00 -4.55 6.44
N SER A 87 -12.87 -4.95 5.17
CA SER A 87 -13.13 -4.03 4.05
C SER A 87 -14.61 -3.70 3.91
N GLU A 88 -15.50 -4.66 4.19
CA GLU A 88 -16.94 -4.42 4.16
C GLU A 88 -17.35 -3.46 5.28
N VAL A 89 -16.82 -3.68 6.49
CA VAL A 89 -17.03 -2.77 7.62
C VAL A 89 -16.51 -1.36 7.29
N LEU A 90 -15.33 -1.24 6.67
CA LEU A 90 -14.80 0.04 6.24
C LEU A 90 -15.75 0.72 5.24
N SER A 91 -16.24 -0.02 4.24
CA SER A 91 -17.20 0.48 3.27
C SER A 91 -18.50 0.98 3.92
N MET A 92 -18.99 0.31 4.97
CA MET A 92 -20.16 0.77 5.75
C MET A 92 -19.89 2.06 6.54
N ILE A 93 -18.64 2.33 6.92
CA ILE A 93 -18.24 3.52 7.68
C ILE A 93 -17.95 4.71 6.75
N THR A 94 -17.31 4.46 5.61
CA THR A 94 -16.89 5.50 4.65
C THR A 94 -17.96 5.83 3.61
N GLY A 95 -19.09 5.11 3.62
CA GLY A 95 -20.23 5.31 2.73
C GLY A 95 -20.79 6.73 2.78
#